data_AF-A0A939VCL5-F1
#
_entry.id   AF-A0A939VCL5-F1
#
_cell.length_a   1.000
_cell.length_b   1.000
_cell.length_c   1.000
_cell.angle_alpha   90.00
_cell.angle_beta   90.00
_cell.angle_gamma   90.00
#
_symmetry.space_group_name_H-M   'P 1'
#
loop_
_entity.id
_entity.type
_entity.pdbx_description
1 polymer ?
#
loop_
_entity_poly.entity_id
_entity_poly.type
_entity_poly.pdbx_seq_one_letter_code
_entity_poly.pdbx_strand_id
1 'polypeptide(L)'
;MKLSDLKTGDKGVIVKVLGHGGFRKRIVEMGFIKGTTVEVLLNAPLQDPVKYKILGYEVSLRHDEATMIEIISVKEAKEFEKTQQQGSQRGNVSDDDEIPLSAQQLHDAALKRRRRINVALVGNPNCGKTSLFNIASGSHERVGNYSGVTVDAKEGYAHFEGYEFNIVDLPGTYSLSAYSPEELYVRKQIIEKTPDIVINVIDTSNLERNLYLTTQLIDMNLRMVCALNMYDETERRGDHIDYNKIGELFGVPMIPTVFKTGRGVDLLFHIIINLYEGVDFVDKDGNINPEVAADIQKWHKDYENHHGGDHAEDFAHGPKRNKPVFRHIHINHGTYVEEGIETVKTVLQREEQVRHRYSTRYLSIKLLEMDKETERLVRTLPTAKEILAARDRAAEKIKEETKEDSETAIMDAKYGFIHGALQEAEYAEGTKNDTYHTTHLLDKLITHRYLGFPIFILMLYLMFQTT
;
A
#
# COMPACT_ATOMS: atom_id res chain seq x y z
N MET A 1 9.23 17.41 -8.04
CA MET A 1 9.54 16.92 -9.40
C MET A 1 10.12 15.51 -9.36
N LYS A 2 10.34 14.87 -10.52
CA LYS A 2 11.07 13.59 -10.63
C LYS A 2 12.56 13.81 -10.94
N LEU A 3 13.39 12.82 -10.67
CA LEU A 3 14.82 12.85 -10.97
C LEU A 3 15.09 12.95 -12.47
N SER A 4 14.23 12.33 -13.29
CA SER A 4 14.23 12.42 -14.75
C SER A 4 14.06 13.85 -15.27
N ASP A 5 13.51 14.76 -14.46
CA ASP A 5 13.21 16.14 -14.86
C ASP A 5 14.40 17.09 -14.65
N LEU A 6 15.46 16.65 -13.95
CA LEU A 6 16.66 17.46 -13.73
C LEU A 6 17.47 17.60 -15.02
N LYS A 7 18.03 18.80 -15.23
CA LYS A 7 18.93 19.06 -16.36
C LYS A 7 20.37 18.80 -15.97
N THR A 8 21.22 18.58 -16.97
CA THR A 8 22.67 18.42 -16.81
C THR A 8 23.26 19.58 -16.00
N GLY A 9 23.98 19.25 -14.93
CA GLY A 9 24.57 20.22 -13.99
C GLY A 9 23.65 20.63 -12.83
N ASP A 10 22.34 20.31 -12.88
CA ASP A 10 21.44 20.58 -11.77
C ASP A 10 21.63 19.57 -10.62
N LYS A 11 21.28 20.03 -9.42
CA LYS A 11 21.27 19.24 -8.19
C LYS A 11 19.86 19.14 -7.62
N GLY A 12 19.58 18.02 -7.00
CA GLY A 12 18.37 17.80 -6.22
C GLY A 12 18.65 16.97 -4.98
N VAL A 13 17.74 17.04 -4.02
CA VAL A 13 17.75 16.19 -2.84
C VAL A 13 16.65 15.16 -2.98
N ILE A 14 16.97 13.89 -2.76
CA ILE A 14 16.02 12.79 -2.88
C ILE A 14 14.96 12.90 -1.78
N VAL A 15 13.70 12.87 -2.18
CA VAL A 15 12.54 12.92 -1.28
C VAL A 15 11.99 11.52 -1.07
N LYS A 16 11.78 10.75 -2.14
CA LYS A 16 11.26 9.38 -2.07
C LYS A 16 11.63 8.56 -3.31
N VAL A 17 11.76 7.24 -3.10
CA VAL A 17 11.90 6.26 -4.19
C VAL A 17 10.61 5.44 -4.26
N LEU A 18 9.93 5.57 -5.40
CA LEU A 18 8.73 4.82 -5.76
C LEU A 18 9.08 3.46 -6.38
N GLY A 19 8.06 2.67 -6.65
CA GLY A 19 8.18 1.37 -7.32
C GLY A 19 8.16 0.20 -6.35
N HIS A 20 8.34 -1.01 -6.87
CA HIS A 20 8.00 -2.23 -6.13
C HIS A 20 9.21 -3.15 -5.93
N GLY A 21 9.22 -3.84 -4.78
CA GLY A 21 10.10 -4.98 -4.49
C GLY A 21 11.58 -4.79 -4.83
N GLY A 22 12.09 -5.66 -5.71
CA GLY A 22 13.52 -5.73 -6.05
C GLY A 22 14.07 -4.48 -6.75
N PHE A 23 13.25 -3.77 -7.53
CA PHE A 23 13.65 -2.50 -8.15
C PHE A 23 14.03 -1.49 -7.08
N ARG A 24 13.10 -1.25 -6.16
CA ARG A 24 13.23 -0.26 -5.10
C ARG A 24 14.40 -0.58 -4.16
N LYS A 25 14.52 -1.85 -3.76
CA LYS A 25 15.67 -2.33 -2.97
C LYS A 25 17.01 -2.03 -3.66
N ARG A 26 17.13 -2.32 -4.95
CA ARG A 26 18.33 -2.04 -5.74
C ARG A 26 18.63 -0.53 -5.83
N ILE A 27 17.61 0.31 -6.06
CA ILE A 27 17.78 1.77 -6.10
C ILE A 27 18.32 2.29 -4.75
N VAL A 28 17.73 1.83 -3.65
CA VAL A 28 18.17 2.17 -2.28
C VAL A 28 19.60 1.67 -2.00
N GLU A 29 19.93 0.43 -2.37
CA GLU A 29 21.29 -0.14 -2.24
C GLU A 29 22.34 0.63 -3.08
N MET A 30 21.93 1.25 -4.19
CA MET A 30 22.76 2.15 -4.99
C MET A 30 22.88 3.56 -4.40
N GLY A 31 22.42 3.81 -3.17
CA GLY A 31 22.61 5.08 -2.46
C GLY A 31 21.55 6.15 -2.73
N PHE A 32 20.55 5.86 -3.57
CA PHE A 32 19.41 6.75 -3.81
C PHE A 32 18.42 6.67 -2.63
N ILE A 33 18.86 7.16 -1.48
CA ILE A 33 18.07 7.20 -0.24
C ILE A 33 17.59 8.62 0.03
N LYS A 34 16.48 8.77 0.76
CA LYS A 34 15.90 10.09 1.07
C LYS A 34 16.94 10.95 1.81
N GLY A 35 17.00 12.25 1.49
CA GLY A 35 17.96 13.19 2.06
C GLY A 35 19.30 13.28 1.32
N THR A 36 19.65 12.29 0.48
CA THR A 36 20.88 12.33 -0.29
C THR A 36 20.80 13.34 -1.43
N THR A 37 21.86 14.14 -1.58
CA THR A 37 22.00 15.04 -2.74
C THR A 37 22.49 14.25 -3.95
N VAL A 38 21.83 14.46 -5.09
CA VAL A 38 22.18 13.88 -6.38
C VAL A 38 22.41 14.99 -7.41
N GLU A 39 23.43 14.81 -8.24
CA GLU A 39 23.80 15.74 -9.31
C GLU A 39 23.71 15.03 -10.67
N VAL A 40 23.12 15.69 -11.67
CA VAL A 40 23.07 15.16 -13.03
C VAL A 40 24.36 15.51 -13.74
N LEU A 41 25.16 14.50 -14.11
CA LEU A 41 26.43 14.72 -14.77
C LEU A 41 26.27 14.91 -16.27
N LEU A 42 25.67 13.92 -16.94
CA LEU A 42 25.67 13.81 -18.40
C LEU A 42 24.47 12.97 -18.87
N ASN A 43 23.88 13.34 -19.99
CA ASN A 43 22.88 12.54 -20.69
C ASN A 43 23.56 11.76 -21.82
N ALA A 44 23.19 10.49 -22.03
CA ALA A 44 23.59 9.76 -23.23
C ALA A 44 23.07 10.47 -24.51
N PRO A 45 23.62 10.21 -25.71
CA PRO A 45 23.24 10.87 -26.96
C PRO A 45 21.73 10.78 -27.31
N LEU A 46 21.00 9.84 -26.72
CA LEU A 46 19.55 9.66 -26.86
C LEU A 46 18.76 9.93 -25.56
N GLN A 47 19.37 10.64 -24.60
CA GLN A 47 18.81 10.94 -23.27
C GLN A 47 18.49 9.72 -22.39
N ASP A 48 18.95 8.53 -22.77
CA ASP A 48 18.82 7.30 -21.98
C ASP A 48 20.04 6.38 -22.25
N PRO A 49 20.76 5.90 -21.21
CA PRO A 49 20.64 6.23 -19.78
C PRO A 49 21.23 7.59 -19.40
N VAL A 50 20.84 8.11 -18.24
CA VAL A 50 21.36 9.35 -17.64
C VAL A 50 22.36 9.03 -16.53
N LYS A 51 23.47 9.76 -16.49
CA LYS A 51 24.55 9.58 -15.51
C LYS A 51 24.41 10.57 -14.36
N TYR A 52 24.39 10.06 -13.14
CA TYR A 52 24.23 10.80 -11.89
C TYR A 52 25.46 10.64 -11.01
N LYS A 53 25.77 11.65 -10.19
CA LYS A 53 26.74 11.58 -9.10
C LYS A 53 26.01 11.53 -7.77
N ILE A 54 26.30 10.52 -6.96
CA ILE A 54 25.69 10.28 -5.66
C ILE A 54 26.73 9.72 -4.70
N LEU A 55 26.77 10.21 -3.45
CA LEU A 55 27.73 9.77 -2.42
C LEU A 55 29.20 9.71 -2.90
N GLY A 56 29.58 10.59 -3.83
CA GLY A 56 30.94 10.68 -4.37
C GLY A 56 31.28 9.71 -5.51
N TYR A 57 30.39 8.79 -5.89
CA TYR A 57 30.55 7.92 -7.07
C TYR A 57 29.51 8.21 -8.15
N GLU A 58 29.69 7.62 -9.32
CA GLU A 58 28.84 7.82 -10.48
C GLU A 58 27.98 6.58 -10.74
N VAL A 59 26.69 6.80 -11.04
CA VAL A 59 25.72 5.74 -11.37
C VAL A 59 24.94 6.16 -12.60
N SER A 60 24.66 5.21 -13.49
CA SER A 60 23.76 5.43 -14.62
C SER A 60 22.40 4.80 -14.32
N LEU A 61 21.33 5.57 -14.49
CA LEU A 61 19.95 5.07 -14.43
C LEU A 61 19.27 5.29 -15.77
N ARG A 62 18.36 4.38 -16.13
CA ARG A 62 17.49 4.63 -17.28
C ARG A 62 16.49 5.74 -16.97
N HIS A 63 15.98 6.39 -18.00
CA HIS A 63 15.00 7.47 -17.86
C HIS A 63 13.77 7.01 -17.06
N ASP A 64 13.19 5.86 -17.43
CA ASP A 64 12.03 5.28 -16.74
C ASP A 64 12.32 4.98 -15.26
N GLU A 65 13.53 4.54 -14.93
CA GLU A 65 13.93 4.29 -13.54
C GLU A 65 14.05 5.61 -12.75
N ALA A 66 14.58 6.66 -13.38
CA ALA A 66 14.69 7.99 -12.78
C ALA A 66 13.31 8.65 -12.57
N THR A 67 12.29 8.34 -13.38
CA THR A 67 10.91 8.83 -13.14
C THR A 67 10.32 8.31 -11.83
N MET A 68 10.84 7.19 -11.31
CA MET A 68 10.42 6.59 -10.04
C MET A 68 11.09 7.24 -8.82
N ILE A 69 12.02 8.17 -9.01
CA ILE A 69 12.70 8.86 -7.90
C ILE A 69 12.17 10.29 -7.84
N GLU A 70 11.57 10.66 -6.72
CA GLU A 70 11.16 12.04 -6.47
C GLU A 70 12.25 12.81 -5.76
N ILE A 71 12.42 14.05 -6.21
CA ILE A 71 13.41 14.97 -5.69
C ILE A 71 12.79 16.35 -5.47
N ILE A 72 13.45 17.14 -4.63
CA ILE A 72 13.29 18.58 -4.59
C ILE A 72 14.53 19.21 -5.22
N SER A 73 14.34 20.07 -6.24
CA SER A 73 15.46 20.82 -6.81
C SER A 73 15.77 22.05 -5.96
N VAL A 74 16.95 22.63 -6.19
CA VAL A 74 17.33 23.93 -5.63
C VAL A 74 16.28 25.00 -5.89
N LYS A 75 15.63 24.98 -7.07
CA LYS A 75 14.61 25.97 -7.46
C LYS A 75 13.31 25.77 -6.68
N GLU A 76 12.79 24.54 -6.64
CA GLU A 76 11.58 24.22 -5.87
C GLU A 76 11.78 24.52 -4.37
N ALA A 77 12.97 24.27 -3.82
CA ALA A 77 13.28 24.60 -2.42
C ALA A 77 13.20 26.12 -2.16
N LYS A 78 13.69 26.96 -3.08
CA LYS A 78 13.63 28.44 -2.95
C LYS A 78 12.18 28.93 -2.94
N GLU A 79 11.35 28.40 -3.84
CA GLU A 79 9.93 28.75 -3.92
C GLU A 79 9.16 28.33 -2.66
N PHE A 80 9.48 27.14 -2.13
CA PHE A 80 8.87 26.62 -0.91
C PHE A 80 9.18 27.51 0.31
N GLU A 81 10.40 28.02 0.44
CA GLU A 81 10.76 28.98 1.49
C GLU A 81 10.06 30.33 1.32
N LYS A 82 10.01 30.88 0.10
CA LYS A 82 9.34 32.17 -0.19
C LYS A 82 7.85 32.11 0.18
N THR A 83 7.18 31.01 -0.13
CA THR A 83 5.74 30.81 0.15
C THR A 83 5.47 30.77 1.66
N GLN A 84 6.38 30.23 2.47
CA GLN A 84 6.22 30.18 3.93
C GLN A 84 6.51 31.53 4.61
N GLN A 85 7.49 32.30 4.12
CA GLN A 85 7.78 33.63 4.68
C GLN A 85 6.60 34.59 4.48
N GLN A 86 5.90 34.52 3.35
CA GLN A 86 4.69 35.32 3.11
C GLN A 86 3.50 34.97 4.01
N GLY A 87 3.41 33.73 4.51
CA GLY A 87 2.36 33.30 5.45
C GLY A 87 2.55 33.79 6.89
N SER A 88 3.78 34.16 7.27
CA SER A 88 4.13 34.49 8.66
C SER A 88 4.50 35.96 8.89
N GLN A 89 4.79 36.76 7.85
CA GLN A 89 4.99 38.20 7.98
C GLN A 89 4.48 38.95 6.73
N ARG A 90 3.50 39.85 6.90
CA ARG A 90 3.27 40.97 5.96
C ARG A 90 4.39 41.98 6.15
N GLY A 91 5.54 41.74 5.53
CA GLY A 91 6.65 42.69 5.45
C GLY A 91 7.13 42.76 4.01
N ASN A 92 7.15 43.97 3.44
CA ASN A 92 7.70 44.23 2.11
C ASN A 92 9.16 43.79 2.06
N VAL A 93 9.47 42.79 1.23
CA VAL A 93 10.84 42.46 0.87
C VAL A 93 11.02 42.81 -0.61
N SER A 94 11.96 43.73 -0.85
CA SER A 94 12.45 44.13 -2.17
C SER A 94 13.10 42.96 -2.91
N ASP A 95 12.94 42.95 -4.22
CA ASP A 95 13.08 41.79 -5.11
C ASP A 95 14.51 41.50 -5.62
N ASP A 96 15.57 41.90 -4.89
CA ASP A 96 16.87 42.16 -5.56
C ASP A 96 18.13 41.49 -4.99
N ASP A 97 18.05 40.41 -4.21
CA ASP A 97 19.24 39.60 -3.90
C ASP A 97 18.95 38.09 -3.99
N GLU A 98 19.37 37.44 -5.09
CA GLU A 98 19.38 35.99 -5.24
C GLU A 98 20.45 35.35 -4.33
N ILE A 99 20.18 35.30 -3.02
CA ILE A 99 21.02 34.52 -2.10
C ILE A 99 20.88 33.03 -2.49
N PRO A 100 21.99 32.31 -2.78
CA PRO A 100 21.93 30.86 -2.95
C PRO A 100 21.52 30.21 -1.63
N LEU A 101 20.55 29.28 -1.68
CA LEU A 101 20.21 28.47 -0.51
C LEU A 101 21.47 27.76 -0.01
N SER A 102 21.68 27.81 1.30
CA SER A 102 22.68 26.93 1.92
C SER A 102 22.29 25.45 1.73
N ALA A 103 23.28 24.56 1.75
CA ALA A 103 23.02 23.12 1.72
C ALA A 103 22.06 22.68 2.85
N GLN A 104 22.12 23.35 4.00
CA GLN A 104 21.24 23.16 5.15
C GLN A 104 19.77 23.45 4.80
N GLN A 105 19.48 24.60 4.19
CA GLN A 105 18.12 25.00 3.85
C GLN A 105 17.48 24.09 2.79
N LEU A 106 18.28 23.63 1.81
CA LEU A 106 17.85 22.64 0.82
C LEU A 106 17.48 21.31 1.47
N HIS A 107 18.27 20.90 2.46
CA HIS A 107 18.01 19.71 3.25
C HIS A 107 16.74 19.87 4.09
N ASP A 108 16.53 21.01 4.75
CA ASP A 108 15.34 21.29 5.55
C ASP A 108 14.04 21.31 4.70
N ALA A 109 14.10 21.89 3.49
CA ALA A 109 12.98 21.86 2.55
C ALA A 109 12.67 20.43 2.09
N ALA A 110 13.71 19.62 1.86
CA ALA A 110 13.56 18.19 1.55
C ALA A 110 12.95 17.41 2.71
N LEU A 111 13.38 17.67 3.95
CA LEU A 111 12.83 17.05 5.16
C LEU A 111 11.35 17.39 5.37
N LYS A 112 10.94 18.64 5.10
CA LYS A 112 9.51 19.01 5.14
C LYS A 112 8.70 18.26 4.09
N ARG A 113 9.19 18.19 2.85
CA ARG A 113 8.50 17.47 1.76
C ARG A 113 8.48 15.96 1.98
N ARG A 114 9.49 15.40 2.67
CA ARG A 114 9.56 14.00 3.09
C ARG A 114 8.42 13.63 4.04
N ARG A 115 7.92 14.54 4.87
CA ARG A 115 6.81 14.28 5.81
C ARG A 115 5.42 14.24 5.16
N ARG A 116 5.36 14.07 3.84
CA ARG A 116 4.12 13.88 3.08
C ARG A 116 3.99 12.41 2.69
N ILE A 117 2.98 11.73 3.23
CA ILE A 117 2.74 10.31 3.02
C ILE A 117 1.47 10.13 2.20
N ASN A 118 1.58 9.47 1.05
CA ASN A 118 0.44 9.14 0.20
C ASN A 118 -0.12 7.78 0.62
N VAL A 119 -1.39 7.76 1.01
CA VAL A 119 -2.06 6.58 1.57
C VAL A 119 -3.27 6.21 0.73
N ALA A 120 -3.42 4.93 0.42
CA ALA A 120 -4.64 4.39 -0.17
C ALA A 120 -5.42 3.57 0.87
N LEU A 121 -6.71 3.85 1.05
CA LEU A 121 -7.61 3.02 1.85
C LEU A 121 -8.20 1.93 0.95
N VAL A 122 -7.98 0.68 1.31
CA VAL A 122 -8.47 -0.51 0.60
C VAL A 122 -9.21 -1.40 1.60
N GLY A 123 -10.17 -2.20 1.14
CA GLY A 123 -10.95 -3.08 2.00
C GLY A 123 -12.31 -3.42 1.41
N ASN A 124 -12.93 -4.45 1.96
CA ASN A 124 -14.25 -4.91 1.54
C ASN A 124 -15.31 -3.79 1.62
N PRO A 125 -16.40 -3.84 0.83
CA PRO A 125 -17.57 -3.00 1.05
C PRO A 125 -18.02 -3.07 2.51
N ASN A 126 -18.47 -1.92 3.05
CA ASN A 126 -18.99 -1.79 4.42
C ASN A 126 -18.01 -2.08 5.58
N CYS A 127 -16.71 -2.27 5.36
CA CYS A 127 -15.74 -2.51 6.45
C CYS A 127 -15.36 -1.24 7.27
N GLY A 128 -15.92 -0.07 6.94
CA GLY A 128 -15.66 1.18 7.67
C GLY A 128 -14.58 2.09 7.10
N LYS A 129 -14.09 1.87 5.87
CA LYS A 129 -13.11 2.76 5.18
C LYS A 129 -13.50 4.24 5.22
N THR A 130 -14.74 4.55 4.82
CA THR A 130 -15.22 5.94 4.80
C THR A 130 -15.31 6.53 6.21
N SER A 131 -15.50 5.70 7.26
CA SER A 131 -15.44 6.19 8.64
C SER A 131 -14.02 6.62 9.02
N LEU A 132 -13.00 5.81 8.71
CA LEU A 132 -11.60 6.21 8.89
C LEU A 132 -11.26 7.45 8.07
N PHE A 133 -11.70 7.50 6.81
CA PHE A 133 -11.50 8.66 5.95
C PHE A 133 -12.01 9.93 6.61
N ASN A 134 -13.26 9.95 7.08
CA ASN A 134 -13.88 11.13 7.69
C ASN A 134 -13.19 11.55 9.00
N ILE A 135 -12.75 10.58 9.82
CA ILE A 135 -12.04 10.87 11.08
C ILE A 135 -10.68 11.50 10.78
N ALA A 136 -9.97 10.96 9.78
CA ALA A 136 -8.66 11.43 9.41
C ALA A 136 -8.71 12.79 8.69
N SER A 137 -9.62 12.96 7.73
CA SER A 137 -9.70 14.17 6.88
C SER A 137 -10.45 15.33 7.54
N GLY A 138 -11.25 15.08 8.57
CA GLY A 138 -12.08 16.09 9.21
C GLY A 138 -13.01 16.79 8.22
N SER A 139 -12.91 18.12 8.09
CA SER A 139 -13.75 18.95 7.20
C SER A 139 -13.11 19.33 5.86
N HIS A 140 -11.94 18.77 5.50
CA HIS A 140 -11.16 19.16 4.32
C HIS A 140 -11.21 18.08 3.22
N GLU A 141 -12.40 17.83 2.69
CA GLU A 141 -12.62 16.87 1.59
C GLU A 141 -12.49 17.53 0.20
N ARG A 142 -11.96 16.78 -0.77
CA ARG A 142 -12.18 17.04 -2.21
C ARG A 142 -12.63 15.75 -2.89
N VAL A 143 -13.83 15.77 -3.47
CA VAL A 143 -14.33 14.66 -4.31
C VAL A 143 -13.91 14.92 -5.75
N GLY A 144 -13.28 13.93 -6.40
CA GLY A 144 -12.86 14.02 -7.80
C GLY A 144 -13.46 12.88 -8.63
N ASN A 145 -14.00 13.20 -9.80
CA ASN A 145 -14.50 12.20 -10.75
C ASN A 145 -13.43 11.92 -11.81
N TYR A 146 -13.28 10.67 -12.23
CA TYR A 146 -12.34 10.27 -13.29
C TYR A 146 -13.00 9.58 -14.49
N SER A 147 -12.32 9.59 -15.63
CA SER A 147 -12.86 9.36 -16.97
C SER A 147 -13.49 7.97 -17.18
N GLY A 148 -14.78 7.95 -17.53
CA GLY A 148 -15.42 6.84 -18.25
C GLY A 148 -16.13 5.77 -17.41
N VAL A 149 -16.07 5.84 -16.08
CA VAL A 149 -16.83 4.97 -15.15
C VAL A 149 -17.36 5.78 -13.97
N THR A 150 -18.52 5.42 -13.42
CA THR A 150 -19.20 6.08 -12.28
C THR A 150 -18.58 5.74 -10.93
N VAL A 151 -17.28 5.46 -10.88
CA VAL A 151 -16.60 4.96 -9.69
C VAL A 151 -15.69 6.08 -9.16
N ASP A 152 -16.15 6.76 -8.11
CA ASP A 152 -15.46 7.91 -7.53
C ASP A 152 -14.50 7.47 -6.42
N ALA A 153 -13.25 7.95 -6.47
CA ALA A 153 -12.34 7.92 -5.34
C ALA A 153 -12.40 9.28 -4.62
N LYS A 154 -12.44 9.26 -3.29
CA LYS A 154 -12.42 10.49 -2.50
C LYS A 154 -10.98 10.79 -2.08
N GLU A 155 -10.56 12.04 -2.24
CA GLU A 155 -9.25 12.49 -1.78
C GLU A 155 -9.43 13.41 -0.56
N GLY A 156 -8.59 13.20 0.45
CA GLY A 156 -8.62 13.94 1.70
C GLY A 156 -7.21 14.19 2.21
N TYR A 157 -7.07 15.24 3.01
CA TYR A 157 -5.81 15.60 3.65
C TYR A 157 -5.96 15.47 5.16
N ALA A 158 -5.02 14.80 5.80
CA ALA A 158 -4.97 14.68 7.25
C ALA A 158 -3.61 15.17 7.78
N HIS A 159 -3.61 15.80 8.95
CA HIS A 159 -2.39 16.19 9.64
C HIS A 159 -2.30 15.44 10.96
N PHE A 160 -1.15 14.79 11.19
CA PHE A 160 -0.91 14.04 12.42
C PHE A 160 0.57 14.18 12.79
N GLU A 161 0.83 14.74 13.97
CA GLU A 161 2.16 14.85 14.59
C GLU A 161 3.28 15.37 13.66
N GLY A 162 2.97 16.40 12.87
CA GLY A 162 3.94 17.02 11.94
C GLY A 162 4.11 16.29 10.61
N TYR A 163 3.31 15.26 10.34
CA TYR A 163 3.15 14.61 9.05
C TYR A 163 1.85 15.04 8.36
N GLU A 164 1.89 15.10 7.04
CA GLU A 164 0.75 15.36 6.16
C GLU A 164 0.43 14.08 5.38
N PHE A 165 -0.79 13.59 5.51
CA PHE A 165 -1.27 12.39 4.84
C PHE A 165 -2.21 12.78 3.72
N ASN A 166 -1.86 12.37 2.50
CA ASN A 166 -2.76 12.44 1.35
C ASN A 166 -3.49 11.10 1.26
N ILE A 167 -4.76 11.08 1.70
CA ILE A 167 -5.55 9.87 1.82
C ILE A 167 -6.48 9.76 0.62
N VAL A 168 -6.47 8.61 -0.04
CA VAL A 168 -7.40 8.27 -1.12
C VAL A 168 -8.29 7.13 -0.64
N ASP A 169 -9.60 7.39 -0.49
CA ASP A 169 -10.61 6.35 -0.22
C ASP A 169 -10.96 5.66 -1.54
N LEU A 170 -10.58 4.39 -1.66
CA LEU A 170 -10.88 3.59 -2.84
C LEU A 170 -12.21 2.85 -2.67
N PRO A 171 -12.93 2.59 -3.79
CA PRO A 171 -14.15 1.81 -3.77
C PRO A 171 -13.98 0.50 -3.02
N GLY A 172 -15.01 0.11 -2.28
CA GLY A 172 -15.02 -1.18 -1.59
C GLY A 172 -14.93 -2.32 -2.59
N THR A 173 -13.98 -3.24 -2.35
CA THR A 173 -13.75 -4.38 -3.23
C THR A 173 -13.47 -5.66 -2.45
N TYR A 174 -13.86 -6.81 -2.97
CA TYR A 174 -13.56 -8.13 -2.37
C TYR A 174 -12.30 -8.77 -2.96
N SER A 175 -11.85 -8.32 -4.13
CA SER A 175 -10.66 -8.83 -4.80
C SER A 175 -9.99 -7.74 -5.66
N LEU A 176 -8.95 -8.10 -6.40
CA LEU A 176 -8.24 -7.28 -7.39
C LEU A 176 -8.25 -7.98 -8.76
N SER A 177 -9.40 -8.55 -9.11
CA SER A 177 -9.65 -9.22 -10.38
C SER A 177 -9.90 -8.22 -11.52
N ALA A 178 -10.05 -8.73 -12.75
CA ALA A 178 -10.51 -7.96 -13.90
C ALA A 178 -12.02 -8.13 -14.21
N TYR A 179 -12.80 -8.74 -13.30
CA TYR A 179 -14.19 -9.10 -13.55
C TYR A 179 -15.16 -7.92 -13.35
N SER A 180 -14.89 -7.04 -12.38
CA SER A 180 -15.71 -5.85 -12.13
C SER A 180 -14.95 -4.55 -12.43
N PRO A 181 -15.62 -3.50 -12.95
CA PRO A 181 -15.03 -2.18 -13.14
C PRO A 181 -14.42 -1.60 -11.85
N GLU A 182 -15.04 -1.85 -10.71
CA GLU A 182 -14.62 -1.38 -9.39
C GLU A 182 -13.29 -2.02 -8.97
N GLU A 183 -13.18 -3.36 -9.07
CA GLU A 183 -11.94 -4.09 -8.78
C GLU A 183 -10.79 -3.64 -9.69
N LEU A 184 -11.08 -3.49 -10.98
CA LEU A 184 -10.12 -3.03 -11.95
C LEU A 184 -9.64 -1.60 -11.67
N TYR A 185 -10.56 -0.72 -11.27
CA TYR A 185 -10.25 0.65 -10.88
C TYR A 185 -9.33 0.69 -9.66
N VAL A 186 -9.67 -0.03 -8.58
CA VAL A 186 -8.85 -0.12 -7.36
C VAL A 186 -7.44 -0.60 -7.71
N ARG A 187 -7.35 -1.67 -8.50
CA ARG A 187 -6.06 -2.22 -8.95
C ARG A 187 -5.24 -1.22 -9.77
N LYS A 188 -5.85 -0.56 -10.75
CA LYS A 188 -5.17 0.44 -11.59
C LYS A 188 -4.69 1.61 -10.74
N GLN A 189 -5.52 2.10 -9.82
CA GLN A 189 -5.17 3.23 -8.97
C GLN A 189 -3.97 2.90 -8.06
N ILE A 190 -3.93 1.72 -7.44
CA ILE A 190 -2.78 1.28 -6.62
C ILE A 190 -1.51 1.22 -7.46
N ILE A 191 -1.57 0.64 -8.66
CA ILE A 191 -0.40 0.45 -9.54
C ILE A 191 0.09 1.76 -10.16
N GLU A 192 -0.83 2.64 -10.59
CA GLU A 192 -0.50 3.86 -11.31
C GLU A 192 -0.14 5.02 -10.38
N LYS A 193 -0.83 5.14 -9.23
CA LYS A 193 -0.53 6.18 -8.24
C LYS A 193 0.61 5.78 -7.30
N THR A 194 0.88 4.48 -7.16
CA THR A 194 1.93 3.92 -6.30
C THR A 194 1.91 4.54 -4.90
N PRO A 195 0.88 4.27 -4.07
CA PRO A 195 0.79 4.84 -2.74
C PRO A 195 2.02 4.45 -1.91
N ASP A 196 2.44 5.33 -1.00
CA ASP A 196 3.57 5.06 -0.11
C ASP A 196 3.22 3.92 0.86
N ILE A 197 1.96 3.89 1.34
CA ILE A 197 1.38 2.87 2.21
C ILE A 197 -0.08 2.59 1.83
N VAL A 198 -0.49 1.33 1.90
CA VAL A 198 -1.89 0.91 1.86
C VAL A 198 -2.41 0.66 3.27
N ILE A 199 -3.51 1.30 3.65
CA ILE A 199 -4.28 0.89 4.83
C ILE A 199 -5.35 -0.09 4.35
N ASN A 200 -5.20 -1.35 4.75
CA ASN A 200 -6.19 -2.37 4.47
C ASN A 200 -7.17 -2.45 5.65
N VAL A 201 -8.38 -1.95 5.46
CA VAL A 201 -9.44 -1.96 6.46
C VAL A 201 -10.16 -3.30 6.41
N ILE A 202 -10.06 -4.04 7.50
CA ILE A 202 -10.61 -5.38 7.69
C ILE A 202 -11.74 -5.29 8.68
N ASP A 203 -12.93 -5.74 8.30
CA ASP A 203 -14.03 -5.99 9.24
C ASP A 203 -13.75 -7.29 10.00
N THR A 204 -13.54 -7.18 11.32
CA THR A 204 -13.22 -8.33 12.16
C THR A 204 -14.40 -9.28 12.39
N SER A 205 -15.63 -8.82 12.18
CA SER A 205 -16.82 -9.67 12.25
C SER A 205 -16.86 -10.70 11.11
N ASN A 206 -16.07 -10.52 10.04
CA ASN A 206 -15.93 -11.47 8.94
C ASN A 206 -14.46 -11.57 8.48
N LEU A 207 -13.60 -11.98 9.39
CA LEU A 207 -12.14 -11.92 9.22
C LEU A 207 -11.66 -12.73 7.99
N GLU A 208 -12.08 -13.99 7.86
CA GLU A 208 -11.63 -14.88 6.78
C GLU A 208 -11.88 -14.29 5.38
N ARG A 209 -13.09 -13.78 5.14
CA ARG A 209 -13.46 -13.15 3.86
C ARG A 209 -12.66 -11.89 3.55
N ASN A 210 -12.30 -11.11 4.57
CA ASN A 210 -11.48 -9.90 4.41
C ASN A 210 -10.00 -10.24 4.16
N LEU A 211 -9.51 -11.35 4.74
CA LEU A 211 -8.13 -11.79 4.54
C LEU A 211 -7.84 -12.23 3.10
N TYR A 212 -8.85 -12.61 2.30
CA TYR A 212 -8.66 -12.91 0.88
C TYR A 212 -8.15 -11.71 0.06
N LEU A 213 -8.70 -10.51 0.28
CA LEU A 213 -8.16 -9.30 -0.37
C LEU A 213 -6.74 -9.00 0.13
N THR A 214 -6.49 -9.28 1.41
CA THR A 214 -5.19 -9.08 2.06
C THR A 214 -4.09 -9.90 1.38
N THR A 215 -4.35 -11.16 1.02
CA THR A 215 -3.36 -11.99 0.31
C THR A 215 -2.98 -11.39 -1.04
N GLN A 216 -3.95 -10.83 -1.77
CA GLN A 216 -3.69 -10.22 -3.07
C GLN A 216 -2.89 -8.92 -2.97
N LEU A 217 -3.13 -8.12 -1.93
CA LEU A 217 -2.32 -6.93 -1.64
C LEU A 217 -0.87 -7.28 -1.28
N ILE A 218 -0.67 -8.39 -0.55
CA ILE A 218 0.66 -8.93 -0.24
C ILE A 218 1.38 -9.36 -1.53
N ASP A 219 0.70 -10.07 -2.44
CA ASP A 219 1.29 -10.49 -3.72
C ASP A 219 1.78 -9.32 -4.57
N MET A 220 1.11 -8.16 -4.48
CA MET A 220 1.52 -6.92 -5.15
C MET A 220 2.82 -6.32 -4.59
N ASN A 221 3.32 -6.81 -3.44
CA ASN A 221 4.51 -6.30 -2.75
C ASN A 221 4.38 -4.83 -2.36
N LEU A 222 3.26 -4.49 -1.74
CA LEU A 222 2.95 -3.16 -1.23
C LEU A 222 3.33 -3.06 0.25
N ARG A 223 3.73 -1.86 0.67
CA ARG A 223 3.79 -1.53 2.09
C ARG A 223 2.38 -1.36 2.60
N MET A 224 2.00 -2.14 3.60
CA MET A 224 0.64 -2.12 4.09
C MET A 224 0.57 -2.25 5.60
N VAL A 225 -0.52 -1.71 6.15
CA VAL A 225 -0.92 -1.84 7.55
C VAL A 225 -2.39 -2.25 7.56
N CYS A 226 -2.75 -3.26 8.34
CA CYS A 226 -4.12 -3.72 8.47
C CYS A 226 -4.80 -3.05 9.66
N ALA A 227 -5.93 -2.38 9.42
CA ALA A 227 -6.79 -1.87 10.48
C ALA A 227 -7.94 -2.88 10.70
N LEU A 228 -7.86 -3.62 11.80
CA LEU A 228 -8.87 -4.58 12.25
C LEU A 228 -10.04 -3.80 12.88
N ASN A 229 -10.91 -3.28 12.03
CA ASN A 229 -12.01 -2.41 12.42
C ASN A 229 -13.24 -3.19 12.91
N MET A 230 -14.13 -2.50 13.62
CA MET A 230 -15.29 -3.08 14.32
C MET A 230 -14.87 -4.03 15.45
N TYR A 231 -13.70 -3.78 16.04
CA TYR A 231 -13.13 -4.64 17.07
C TYR A 231 -13.98 -4.70 18.36
N ASP A 232 -14.82 -3.69 18.61
CA ASP A 232 -15.80 -3.71 19.69
C ASP A 232 -16.87 -4.79 19.50
N GLU A 233 -17.18 -5.16 18.26
CA GLU A 233 -18.09 -6.27 17.96
C GLU A 233 -17.45 -7.62 18.26
N THR A 234 -16.19 -7.79 17.86
CA THR A 234 -15.35 -8.95 18.19
C THR A 234 -15.26 -9.16 19.70
N GLU A 235 -14.96 -8.11 20.47
CA GLU A 235 -14.93 -8.17 21.94
C GLU A 235 -16.31 -8.52 22.54
N ARG A 236 -17.40 -7.98 21.95
CA ARG A 236 -18.78 -8.24 22.39
C ARG A 236 -19.22 -9.67 22.14
N ARG A 237 -18.89 -10.22 20.96
CA ARG A 237 -19.12 -11.63 20.59
C ARG A 237 -18.28 -12.57 21.46
N GLY A 238 -17.14 -12.08 21.94
CA GLY A 238 -16.15 -12.85 22.67
C GLY A 238 -15.32 -13.74 21.73
N ASP A 239 -15.06 -13.25 20.52
CA ASP A 239 -14.20 -13.94 19.55
C ASP A 239 -12.76 -13.99 20.09
N HIS A 240 -12.06 -15.10 19.85
CA HIS A 240 -10.63 -15.19 20.10
C HIS A 240 -9.88 -14.79 18.83
N ILE A 241 -9.11 -13.71 18.89
CA ILE A 241 -8.28 -13.23 17.78
C ILE A 241 -6.90 -12.83 18.29
N ASP A 242 -5.88 -13.66 18.06
CA ASP A 242 -4.48 -13.26 18.23
C ASP A 242 -4.00 -12.50 16.99
N TYR A 243 -4.32 -11.20 16.93
CA TYR A 243 -3.95 -10.34 15.80
C TYR A 243 -2.44 -10.15 15.65
N ASN A 244 -1.65 -10.30 16.73
CA ASN A 244 -0.19 -10.23 16.65
C ASN A 244 0.36 -11.43 15.89
N LYS A 245 -0.14 -12.63 16.21
CA LYS A 245 0.24 -13.87 15.52
C LYS A 245 -0.21 -13.85 14.06
N ILE A 246 -1.44 -13.42 13.76
CA ILE A 246 -1.91 -13.28 12.38
C ILE A 246 -1.02 -12.27 11.63
N GLY A 247 -0.69 -11.13 12.25
CA GLY A 247 0.22 -10.15 11.68
C GLY A 247 1.61 -10.71 11.37
N GLU A 248 2.18 -11.56 12.23
CA GLU A 248 3.45 -12.25 12.01
C GLU A 248 3.40 -13.24 10.83
N LEU A 249 2.29 -13.98 10.71
CA LEU A 249 2.06 -14.98 9.66
C LEU A 249 1.84 -14.33 8.30
N PHE A 250 1.13 -13.20 8.24
CA PHE A 250 0.93 -12.42 7.02
C PHE A 250 2.10 -11.46 6.73
N GLY A 251 2.94 -11.17 7.72
CA GLY A 251 4.08 -10.25 7.60
C GLY A 251 3.66 -8.78 7.55
N VAL A 252 2.48 -8.47 8.09
CA VAL A 252 1.83 -7.17 8.01
C VAL A 252 1.35 -6.77 9.41
N PRO A 253 1.66 -5.55 9.89
CA PRO A 253 1.14 -5.07 11.17
C PRO A 253 -0.39 -5.03 11.16
N MET A 254 -1.02 -5.58 12.20
CA MET A 254 -2.47 -5.58 12.36
C MET A 254 -2.88 -4.86 13.65
N ILE A 255 -3.67 -3.80 13.52
CA ILE A 255 -4.05 -2.92 14.63
C ILE A 255 -5.55 -3.05 14.88
N PRO A 256 -5.99 -3.45 16.08
CA PRO A 256 -7.39 -3.34 16.50
C PRO A 256 -7.88 -1.89 16.47
N THR A 257 -8.96 -1.62 15.73
CA THR A 257 -9.55 -0.29 15.63
C THR A 257 -11.07 -0.29 15.82
N VAL A 258 -11.59 0.84 16.29
CA VAL A 258 -13.04 1.12 16.30
C VAL A 258 -13.23 2.54 15.82
N PHE A 259 -13.35 2.71 14.50
CA PHE A 259 -13.39 4.04 13.89
C PHE A 259 -14.51 4.90 14.46
N LYS A 260 -15.70 4.34 14.73
CA LYS A 260 -16.81 5.10 15.34
C LYS A 260 -16.42 5.86 16.63
N THR A 261 -15.44 5.35 17.38
CA THR A 261 -14.97 5.95 18.63
C THR A 261 -13.58 6.60 18.53
N GLY A 262 -12.88 6.40 17.41
CA GLY A 262 -11.47 6.80 17.24
C GLY A 262 -10.46 5.84 17.88
N ARG A 263 -10.89 4.78 18.58
CA ARG A 263 -9.96 3.80 19.20
C ARG A 263 -9.01 3.21 18.17
N GLY A 264 -7.71 3.24 18.47
CA GLY A 264 -6.64 2.66 17.66
C GLY A 264 -6.24 3.48 16.43
N VAL A 265 -6.88 4.62 16.15
CA VAL A 265 -6.56 5.46 14.98
C VAL A 265 -5.20 6.13 15.13
N ASP A 266 -4.87 6.68 16.29
CA ASP A 266 -3.57 7.33 16.52
C ASP A 266 -2.42 6.32 16.39
N LEU A 267 -2.57 5.14 17.01
CA LEU A 267 -1.62 4.03 16.88
C LEU A 267 -1.45 3.57 15.43
N LEU A 268 -2.54 3.52 14.66
CA LEU A 268 -2.48 3.22 13.23
C LEU A 268 -1.60 4.23 12.50
N PHE A 269 -1.75 5.53 12.74
CA PHE A 269 -0.91 6.58 12.14
C PHE A 269 0.54 6.52 12.60
N HIS A 270 0.81 6.26 13.88
CA HIS A 270 2.17 6.05 14.39
C HIS A 270 2.87 4.89 13.65
N ILE A 271 2.19 3.75 13.50
CA ILE A 271 2.74 2.58 12.79
C ILE A 271 2.97 2.88 11.30
N ILE A 272 2.10 3.66 10.66
CA ILE A 272 2.27 4.09 9.27
C ILE A 272 3.52 4.96 9.12
N ILE A 273 3.75 5.93 10.02
CA ILE A 273 4.95 6.78 10.01
C ILE A 273 6.21 5.92 10.19
N ASN A 274 6.18 5.04 11.19
CA ASN A 274 7.23 4.08 11.47
C ASN A 274 7.56 3.18 10.25
N LEU A 275 6.55 2.67 9.54
CA LEU A 275 6.73 1.87 8.33
C LEU A 275 7.28 2.71 7.17
N TYR A 276 6.79 3.94 7.00
CA TYR A 276 7.20 4.84 5.93
C TYR A 276 8.65 5.30 6.07
N GLU A 277 9.07 5.57 7.30
CA GLU A 277 10.40 6.07 7.65
C GLU A 277 11.39 4.94 7.92
N GLY A 278 10.98 3.80 8.47
CA GLY A 278 11.89 2.73 8.87
C GLY A 278 12.36 1.85 7.72
N VAL A 279 11.48 1.47 6.79
CA VAL A 279 11.74 0.36 5.84
C VAL A 279 12.86 0.66 4.83
N ASP A 280 13.15 1.94 4.52
CA ASP A 280 14.21 2.31 3.57
C ASP A 280 15.61 2.42 4.16
N PHE A 281 15.71 2.43 5.48
CA PHE A 281 16.94 2.75 6.17
C PHE A 281 17.45 1.60 7.02
N VAL A 282 16.80 0.43 6.93
CA VAL A 282 17.23 -0.80 7.58
C VAL A 282 18.27 -1.50 6.70
N ASP A 283 19.49 -1.63 7.22
CA ASP A 283 20.55 -2.40 6.59
C ASP A 283 20.30 -3.92 6.68
N LYS A 284 21.20 -4.72 6.10
CA LYS A 284 21.08 -6.19 6.11
C LYS A 284 21.14 -6.80 7.51
N ASP A 285 21.70 -6.07 8.48
CA ASP A 285 21.88 -6.47 9.86
C ASP A 285 20.76 -5.95 10.79
N GLY A 286 19.76 -5.27 10.21
CA GLY A 286 18.60 -4.75 10.92
C GLY A 286 18.81 -3.38 11.57
N ASN A 287 19.93 -2.69 11.31
CA ASN A 287 20.20 -1.37 11.86
C ASN A 287 19.58 -0.29 10.99
N ILE A 288 19.00 0.72 11.63
CA ILE A 288 18.44 1.90 10.95
C ILE A 288 19.57 2.91 10.73
N ASN A 289 19.54 3.66 9.63
CA ASN A 289 20.42 4.82 9.44
C ASN A 289 20.40 5.71 10.72
N PRO A 290 21.56 6.03 11.34
CA PRO A 290 21.60 6.74 12.61
C PRO A 290 20.93 8.11 12.62
N GLU A 291 20.99 8.86 11.51
CA GLU A 291 20.34 10.17 11.39
C GLU A 291 18.81 10.01 11.37
N VAL A 292 18.31 9.01 10.65
CA VAL A 292 16.88 8.69 10.59
C VAL A 292 16.38 8.14 11.92
N ALA A 293 17.16 7.28 12.58
CA ALA A 293 16.84 6.78 13.91
C ALA A 293 16.75 7.93 14.92
N ALA A 294 17.69 8.89 14.88
CA ALA A 294 17.68 10.07 15.73
C ALA A 294 16.48 10.99 15.44
N ASP A 295 16.12 11.17 14.17
CA ASP A 295 14.94 11.95 13.77
C ASP A 295 13.64 11.29 14.26
N ILE A 296 13.49 9.98 14.08
CA ILE A 296 12.33 9.21 14.56
C ILE A 296 12.25 9.28 16.09
N GLN A 297 13.38 9.08 16.78
CA GLN A 297 13.47 9.20 18.24
C GLN A 297 13.09 10.58 18.74
N LYS A 298 13.57 11.62 18.05
CA LYS A 298 13.24 13.01 18.39
C LYS A 298 11.76 13.28 18.17
N TRP A 299 11.21 12.84 17.04
CA TRP A 299 9.79 12.94 16.76
C TRP A 299 8.97 12.22 17.85
N HIS A 300 9.27 10.96 18.15
CA HIS A 300 8.62 10.24 19.25
C HIS A 300 8.72 11.01 20.55
N LYS A 301 9.91 11.44 20.98
CA LYS A 301 10.05 12.24 22.21
C LYS A 301 9.20 13.51 22.23
N ASP A 302 9.03 14.17 21.09
CA ASP A 302 8.26 15.41 20.96
C ASP A 302 6.73 15.15 21.01
N TYR A 303 6.24 13.95 20.64
CA TYR A 303 4.81 13.65 20.51
C TYR A 303 4.28 12.51 21.42
N GLU A 304 5.15 11.65 21.97
CA GLU A 304 4.86 10.44 22.79
C GLU A 304 4.07 10.72 24.07
N ASN A 305 4.15 11.94 24.61
CA ASN A 305 3.49 12.33 25.87
C ASN A 305 1.95 12.28 25.86
N HIS A 306 1.31 11.89 24.74
CA HIS A 306 -0.15 11.94 24.59
C HIS A 306 -0.85 10.57 24.50
N HIS A 307 -0.16 9.46 24.23
CA HIS A 307 -0.84 8.23 23.78
C HIS A 307 -0.50 6.90 24.49
N GLY A 308 0.46 6.89 25.43
CA GLY A 308 0.66 5.81 26.42
C GLY A 308 0.71 4.37 25.88
N GLY A 309 1.90 3.83 25.64
CA GLY A 309 2.11 2.40 25.43
C GLY A 309 3.45 2.06 24.78
N ASP A 310 4.16 1.05 25.30
CA ASP A 310 5.26 0.40 24.59
C ASP A 310 4.65 -0.48 23.48
N HIS A 311 4.89 -0.15 22.22
CA HIS A 311 4.45 -0.95 21.07
C HIS A 311 5.61 -1.75 20.48
N ALA A 312 5.38 -3.01 20.10
CA ALA A 312 6.43 -3.85 19.51
C ALA A 312 6.91 -3.33 18.15
N GLU A 313 6.06 -2.53 17.51
CA GLU A 313 6.23 -1.80 16.25
C GLU A 313 7.08 -0.55 16.36
N ASP A 314 7.47 -0.18 17.56
CA ASP A 314 8.09 1.09 17.79
C ASP A 314 9.59 1.09 17.40
N PHE A 315 9.93 2.03 16.53
CA PHE A 315 11.30 2.30 16.08
C PHE A 315 12.01 3.32 16.98
N ALA A 316 11.33 3.91 17.98
CA ALA A 316 11.88 4.92 18.87
C ALA A 316 12.93 4.37 19.86
N HIS A 317 12.90 3.09 20.18
CA HIS A 317 13.67 2.55 21.30
C HIS A 317 14.96 1.84 20.84
N GLY A 318 15.95 2.62 20.42
CA GLY A 318 17.34 2.18 20.14
C GLY A 318 17.71 2.01 18.66
N PRO A 319 19.00 1.78 18.33
CA PRO A 319 19.49 1.66 16.94
C PRO A 319 19.16 0.33 16.26
N LYS A 320 18.62 -0.63 17.01
CA LYS A 320 18.30 -2.00 16.58
C LYS A 320 16.87 -2.35 16.95
N ARG A 321 16.14 -2.98 16.03
CA ARG A 321 14.80 -3.50 16.30
C ARG A 321 14.84 -4.65 17.31
N ASN A 322 13.92 -4.62 18.28
CA ASN A 322 13.68 -5.77 19.14
C ASN A 322 13.06 -6.95 18.37
N LYS A 323 12.18 -6.69 17.38
CA LYS A 323 11.64 -7.71 16.44
C LYS A 323 11.25 -7.11 15.08
N PRO A 324 11.39 -7.86 13.97
CA PRO A 324 10.89 -7.43 12.68
C PRO A 324 9.35 -7.58 12.55
N VAL A 325 8.58 -6.60 13.06
CA VAL A 325 7.12 -6.46 12.82
C VAL A 325 6.69 -6.54 11.33
N PHE A 326 7.53 -6.10 10.41
CA PHE A 326 7.24 -6.13 8.97
C PHE A 326 8.37 -6.88 8.27
N ARG A 327 8.00 -7.97 7.60
CA ARG A 327 8.83 -8.69 6.63
C ARG A 327 7.96 -8.91 5.41
N HIS A 328 8.51 -8.64 4.22
CA HIS A 328 7.79 -9.03 3.01
C HIS A 328 7.72 -10.56 2.94
N ILE A 329 6.51 -11.11 3.05
CA ILE A 329 6.26 -12.55 2.93
C ILE A 329 5.78 -12.84 1.51
N HIS A 330 6.32 -13.89 0.92
CA HIS A 330 5.68 -14.51 -0.24
C HIS A 330 4.74 -15.58 0.26
N ILE A 331 3.44 -15.42 -0.01
CA ILE A 331 2.47 -16.48 0.23
C ILE A 331 2.85 -17.65 -0.67
N ASN A 332 3.06 -18.81 -0.07
CA ASN A 332 3.40 -20.03 -0.78
C ASN A 332 2.11 -20.66 -1.30
N HIS A 333 1.97 -20.74 -2.62
CA HIS A 333 0.78 -21.28 -3.28
C HIS A 333 0.82 -22.80 -3.51
N GLY A 334 1.75 -23.50 -2.86
CA GLY A 334 2.00 -24.92 -3.07
C GLY A 334 2.99 -25.18 -4.21
N THR A 335 3.61 -26.36 -4.19
CA THR A 335 4.77 -26.71 -5.03
C THR A 335 4.54 -26.43 -6.52
N TYR A 336 3.44 -26.95 -7.08
CA TYR A 336 3.19 -26.86 -8.52
C TYR A 336 2.87 -25.44 -8.99
N VAL A 337 2.12 -24.69 -8.18
CA VAL A 337 1.82 -23.29 -8.47
C VAL A 337 3.08 -22.43 -8.37
N GLU A 338 3.92 -22.64 -7.35
CA GLU A 338 5.21 -21.93 -7.22
C GLU A 338 6.16 -22.23 -8.38
N GLU A 339 6.24 -23.48 -8.84
CA GLU A 339 6.99 -23.84 -10.04
C GLU A 339 6.45 -23.14 -11.30
N GLY A 340 5.12 -23.04 -11.43
CA GLY A 340 4.46 -22.29 -12.49
C GLY A 340 4.78 -20.80 -12.43
N ILE A 341 4.69 -20.19 -11.24
CA ILE A 341 5.03 -18.79 -10.99
C ILE A 341 6.47 -18.52 -11.42
N GLU A 342 7.43 -19.38 -11.03
CA GLU A 342 8.84 -19.19 -11.37
C GLU A 342 9.10 -19.36 -12.87
N THR A 343 8.40 -20.28 -13.53
CA THR A 343 8.47 -20.49 -14.98
C THR A 343 8.09 -19.21 -15.74
N VAL A 344 6.97 -18.60 -15.39
CA VAL A 344 6.51 -17.35 -16.02
C VAL A 344 7.40 -16.17 -15.62
N LYS A 345 7.78 -16.10 -14.34
CA LYS A 345 8.59 -15.01 -13.77
C LYS A 345 9.96 -14.92 -14.43
N THR A 346 10.60 -16.04 -14.72
CA THR A 346 11.93 -16.09 -15.37
C THR A 346 11.92 -15.42 -16.75
N VAL A 347 10.81 -15.54 -17.50
CA VAL A 347 10.65 -14.88 -18.79
C VAL A 347 10.35 -13.39 -18.59
N LEU A 348 9.41 -13.05 -17.68
CA LEU A 348 9.05 -11.67 -17.36
C LEU A 348 10.23 -10.84 -16.85
N GLN A 349 11.17 -11.45 -16.12
CA GLN A 349 12.36 -10.75 -15.60
C GLN A 349 13.33 -10.25 -16.69
N ARG A 350 13.19 -10.74 -17.93
CA ARG A 350 13.96 -10.23 -19.08
C ARG A 350 13.41 -8.89 -19.59
N GLU A 351 12.17 -8.54 -19.25
CA GLU A 351 11.51 -7.32 -19.68
C GLU A 351 11.72 -6.17 -18.70
N GLU A 352 12.66 -5.28 -19.03
CA GLU A 352 13.01 -4.15 -18.16
C GLU A 352 11.89 -3.12 -17.99
N GLN A 353 11.06 -2.93 -19.02
CA GLN A 353 9.92 -1.99 -19.00
C GLN A 353 8.88 -2.33 -17.93
N VAL A 354 8.81 -3.59 -17.50
CA VAL A 354 7.80 -4.06 -16.56
C VAL A 354 8.31 -4.06 -15.12
N ARG A 355 9.61 -4.29 -14.94
CA ARG A 355 10.24 -4.53 -13.62
C ARG A 355 10.19 -3.35 -12.66
N HIS A 356 10.12 -2.12 -13.16
CA HIS A 356 10.06 -0.92 -12.32
C HIS A 356 8.63 -0.58 -11.88
N ARG A 357 7.63 -0.95 -12.70
CA ARG A 357 6.20 -0.66 -12.43
C ARG A 357 5.49 -1.78 -11.69
N TYR A 358 5.83 -3.04 -11.96
CA TYR A 358 5.11 -4.20 -11.44
C TYR A 358 6.02 -5.17 -10.72
N SER A 359 5.50 -5.83 -9.69
CA SER A 359 6.08 -7.07 -9.17
C SER A 359 5.97 -8.16 -10.25
N THR A 360 7.10 -8.72 -10.68
CA THR A 360 7.09 -9.80 -11.69
C THR A 360 6.42 -11.07 -11.15
N ARG A 361 6.51 -11.31 -9.84
CA ARG A 361 5.76 -12.39 -9.16
C ARG A 361 4.26 -12.16 -9.28
N TYR A 362 3.80 -10.95 -8.97
CA TYR A 362 2.38 -10.58 -9.07
C TYR A 362 1.85 -10.78 -10.50
N LEU A 363 2.59 -10.34 -11.51
CA LEU A 363 2.21 -10.53 -12.91
C LEU A 363 2.18 -12.02 -13.30
N SER A 364 3.13 -12.83 -12.83
CA SER A 364 3.08 -14.28 -13.04
C SER A 364 1.82 -14.90 -12.45
N ILE A 365 1.45 -14.53 -11.21
CA ILE A 365 0.22 -15.00 -10.56
C ILE A 365 -0.99 -14.59 -11.40
N LYS A 366 -1.10 -13.31 -11.78
CA LYS A 366 -2.23 -12.83 -12.59
C LYS A 366 -2.32 -13.48 -13.97
N LEU A 367 -1.19 -13.79 -14.60
CA LEU A 367 -1.17 -14.56 -15.85
C LEU A 367 -1.68 -15.98 -15.65
N LEU A 368 -1.30 -16.65 -14.57
CA LEU A 368 -1.79 -18.00 -14.25
C LEU A 368 -3.27 -18.00 -13.82
N GLU A 369 -3.77 -16.91 -13.25
CA GLU A 369 -5.21 -16.65 -13.01
C GLU A 369 -5.97 -16.27 -14.31
N MET A 370 -5.34 -16.33 -15.48
CA MET A 370 -5.95 -15.99 -16.78
C MET A 370 -6.53 -14.56 -16.85
N ASP A 371 -5.91 -13.61 -16.12
CA ASP A 371 -6.38 -12.23 -16.02
C ASP A 371 -6.27 -11.49 -17.37
N LYS A 372 -7.43 -11.11 -17.92
CA LYS A 372 -7.54 -10.49 -19.27
C LYS A 372 -6.80 -9.16 -19.40
N GLU A 373 -6.74 -8.35 -18.35
CA GLU A 373 -6.06 -7.06 -18.40
C GLU A 373 -4.54 -7.25 -18.36
N THR A 374 -4.07 -8.21 -17.58
CA THR A 374 -2.66 -8.60 -17.53
C THR A 374 -2.23 -9.20 -18.87
N GLU A 375 -3.05 -10.03 -19.51
CA GLU A 375 -2.81 -10.49 -20.87
C GLU A 375 -2.70 -9.33 -21.87
N ARG A 376 -3.61 -8.35 -21.80
CA ARG A 376 -3.57 -7.16 -22.68
C ARG A 376 -2.28 -6.39 -22.51
N LEU A 377 -1.83 -6.18 -21.26
CA LEU A 377 -0.54 -5.57 -20.95
C LEU A 377 0.63 -6.37 -21.54
N VAL A 378 0.65 -7.69 -21.33
CA VAL A 378 1.75 -8.54 -21.82
C VAL A 378 1.81 -8.57 -23.35
N ARG A 379 0.67 -8.51 -24.04
CA ARG A 379 0.61 -8.48 -25.51
C ARG A 379 1.26 -7.27 -26.14
N THR A 380 1.48 -6.18 -25.40
CA THR A 380 2.22 -5.02 -25.90
C THR A 380 3.74 -5.18 -25.79
N LEU A 381 4.23 -6.23 -25.13
CA LEU A 381 5.66 -6.45 -24.89
C LEU A 381 6.33 -7.21 -26.05
N PRO A 382 7.62 -6.98 -26.32
CA PRO A 382 8.36 -7.71 -27.35
C PRO A 382 8.38 -9.23 -27.13
N THR A 383 8.53 -9.70 -25.89
CA THR A 383 8.53 -11.14 -25.55
C THR A 383 7.15 -11.72 -25.26
N ALA A 384 6.05 -11.04 -25.66
CA ALA A 384 4.67 -11.48 -25.40
C ALA A 384 4.43 -12.96 -25.71
N LYS A 385 4.91 -13.43 -26.87
CA LYS A 385 4.75 -14.83 -27.30
C LYS A 385 5.43 -15.83 -26.36
N GLU A 386 6.64 -15.49 -25.88
CA GLU A 386 7.38 -16.34 -24.94
C GLU A 386 6.72 -16.37 -23.57
N ILE A 387 6.24 -15.22 -23.09
CA ILE A 387 5.56 -15.10 -21.79
C ILE A 387 4.27 -15.92 -21.80
N LEU A 388 3.41 -15.75 -22.82
CA LEU A 388 2.15 -16.47 -22.93
C LEU A 388 2.38 -17.98 -23.11
N ALA A 389 3.38 -18.40 -23.89
CA ALA A 389 3.73 -19.80 -24.02
C ALA A 389 4.31 -20.41 -22.72
N ALA A 390 5.03 -19.62 -21.92
CA ALA A 390 5.49 -20.05 -20.60
C ALA A 390 4.30 -20.23 -19.63
N ARG A 391 3.35 -19.29 -19.64
CA ARG A 391 2.10 -19.39 -18.88
C ARG A 391 1.31 -20.63 -19.28
N ASP A 392 1.07 -20.85 -20.57
CA ASP A 392 0.22 -21.96 -21.03
C ASP A 392 0.81 -23.32 -20.62
N ARG A 393 2.14 -23.48 -20.74
CA ARG A 393 2.83 -24.69 -20.26
C ARG A 393 2.74 -24.86 -18.75
N ALA A 394 2.89 -23.76 -18.00
CA ALA A 394 2.78 -23.80 -16.54
C ALA A 394 1.36 -24.14 -16.08
N ALA A 395 0.34 -23.55 -16.71
CA ALA A 395 -1.06 -23.82 -16.41
C ALA A 395 -1.46 -25.27 -16.73
N GLU A 396 -0.99 -25.82 -17.85
CA GLU A 396 -1.24 -27.23 -18.19
C GLU A 396 -0.57 -28.16 -17.17
N LYS A 397 0.68 -27.88 -16.78
CA LYS A 397 1.37 -28.65 -15.74
C LYS A 397 0.63 -28.60 -14.39
N ILE A 398 0.17 -27.42 -13.97
CA ILE A 398 -0.63 -27.29 -12.74
C ILE A 398 -1.88 -28.16 -12.83
N LYS A 399 -2.57 -28.15 -13.97
CA LYS A 399 -3.77 -28.97 -14.20
C LYS A 399 -3.49 -30.47 -14.21
N GLU A 400 -2.39 -30.90 -14.81
CA GLU A 400 -1.99 -32.31 -14.80
C GLU A 400 -1.71 -32.82 -13.39
N GLU A 401 -1.06 -32.02 -12.55
CA GLU A 401 -0.61 -32.40 -11.21
C GLU A 401 -1.70 -32.23 -10.15
N THR A 402 -2.46 -31.14 -10.18
CA THR A 402 -3.49 -30.79 -9.17
C THR A 402 -4.88 -31.29 -9.54
N LYS A 403 -5.13 -31.61 -10.82
CA LYS A 403 -6.46 -31.90 -11.40
C LYS A 403 -7.43 -30.71 -11.41
N GLU A 404 -6.95 -29.53 -11.11
CA GLU A 404 -7.69 -28.26 -11.12
C GLU A 404 -7.05 -27.29 -12.11
N ASP A 405 -7.83 -26.38 -12.68
CA ASP A 405 -7.24 -25.31 -13.48
C ASP A 405 -6.40 -24.37 -12.60
N SER A 406 -5.50 -23.60 -13.22
CA SER A 406 -4.55 -22.76 -12.49
C SER A 406 -5.19 -21.63 -11.69
N GLU A 407 -6.36 -21.12 -12.10
CA GLU A 407 -7.08 -20.09 -11.33
C GLU A 407 -7.64 -20.71 -10.04
N THR A 408 -8.30 -21.86 -10.15
CA THR A 408 -8.83 -22.61 -9.00
C THR A 408 -7.72 -23.02 -8.02
N ALA A 409 -6.62 -23.59 -8.52
CA ALA A 409 -5.50 -24.01 -7.67
C ALA A 409 -4.86 -22.83 -6.90
N ILE A 410 -4.77 -21.64 -7.50
CA ILE A 410 -4.27 -20.42 -6.82
C ILE A 410 -5.26 -19.95 -5.75
N MET A 411 -6.55 -19.96 -6.06
CA MET A 411 -7.61 -19.58 -5.13
C MET A 411 -7.60 -20.49 -3.90
N ASP A 412 -7.54 -21.81 -4.10
CA ASP A 412 -7.52 -22.79 -3.01
C ASP A 412 -6.26 -22.68 -2.17
N ALA A 413 -5.10 -22.39 -2.78
CA ALA A 413 -3.89 -22.14 -2.03
C ALA A 413 -3.98 -20.88 -1.16
N LYS A 414 -4.65 -19.81 -1.63
CA LYS A 414 -4.90 -18.59 -0.84
C LYS A 414 -5.83 -18.87 0.35
N TYR A 415 -6.93 -19.59 0.14
CA TYR A 415 -7.82 -19.98 1.25
C TYR A 415 -7.14 -20.95 2.22
N GLY A 416 -6.37 -21.91 1.71
CA GLY A 416 -5.55 -22.81 2.53
C GLY A 416 -4.56 -22.05 3.43
N PHE A 417 -3.90 -21.02 2.90
CA PHE A 417 -3.03 -20.14 3.68
C PHE A 417 -3.81 -19.37 4.76
N ILE A 418 -4.96 -18.79 4.42
CA ILE A 418 -5.81 -18.04 5.37
C ILE A 418 -6.28 -18.96 6.50
N HIS A 419 -6.84 -20.13 6.16
CA HIS A 419 -7.31 -21.10 7.14
C HIS A 419 -6.18 -21.58 8.06
N GLY A 420 -5.01 -21.92 7.48
CA GLY A 420 -3.85 -22.31 8.26
C GLY A 420 -3.39 -21.20 9.21
N ALA A 421 -3.39 -19.95 8.75
CA ALA A 421 -2.99 -18.82 9.58
C ALA A 421 -3.99 -18.51 10.70
N LEU A 422 -5.29 -18.58 10.42
CA LEU A 422 -6.34 -18.42 11.43
C LEU A 422 -6.31 -19.56 12.46
N GLN A 423 -6.08 -20.79 12.02
CA GLN A 423 -5.95 -21.95 12.91
C GLN A 423 -4.74 -21.82 13.84
N GLU A 424 -3.59 -21.43 13.30
CA GLU A 424 -2.35 -21.22 14.07
C GLU A 424 -2.45 -20.03 15.04
N ALA A 425 -3.33 -19.06 14.76
CA ALA A 425 -3.69 -17.96 15.67
C ALA A 425 -4.85 -18.31 16.62
N GLU A 426 -5.23 -19.58 16.68
CA GLU A 426 -6.33 -20.10 17.50
C GLU A 426 -7.66 -19.36 17.31
N TYR A 427 -7.90 -18.80 16.12
CA TYR A 427 -9.10 -18.02 15.82
C TYR A 427 -10.37 -18.83 16.09
N ALA A 428 -11.26 -18.28 16.90
CA ALA A 428 -12.54 -18.89 17.21
C ALA A 428 -13.62 -17.83 17.36
N GLU A 429 -14.76 -18.04 16.70
CA GLU A 429 -15.92 -17.18 16.87
C GLU A 429 -16.55 -17.40 18.24
N GLY A 430 -16.82 -16.29 18.92
CA GLY A 430 -17.51 -16.28 20.18
C GLY A 430 -19.02 -16.51 20.02
N THR A 431 -19.66 -16.94 21.09
CA THR A 431 -21.10 -17.29 21.12
C THR A 431 -21.96 -16.26 21.86
N LYS A 432 -21.38 -15.14 22.31
CA LYS A 432 -22.09 -14.17 23.15
C LYS A 432 -22.85 -13.18 22.28
N ASN A 433 -24.17 -13.07 22.53
CA ASN A 433 -25.10 -12.08 21.96
C ASN A 433 -24.85 -11.75 20.49
N ASP A 434 -25.25 -12.69 19.66
CA ASP A 434 -25.06 -12.61 18.24
C ASP A 434 -26.26 -11.89 17.59
N THR A 435 -26.19 -10.56 17.53
CA THR A 435 -27.10 -9.75 16.68
C THR A 435 -27.00 -10.15 15.21
N TYR A 436 -25.88 -10.79 14.80
CA TYR A 436 -25.71 -11.34 13.47
C TYR A 436 -26.50 -12.65 13.30
N HIS A 437 -26.63 -13.49 14.33
CA HIS A 437 -27.55 -14.63 14.29
C HIS A 437 -28.99 -14.19 13.97
N THR A 438 -29.46 -13.05 14.48
CA THR A 438 -30.78 -12.53 14.10
C THR A 438 -30.86 -12.09 12.65
N THR A 439 -29.85 -11.40 12.12
CA THR A 439 -29.77 -11.02 10.69
C THR A 439 -29.63 -12.25 9.78
N HIS A 440 -28.83 -13.23 10.18
CA HIS A 440 -28.59 -14.46 9.44
C HIS A 440 -29.79 -15.42 9.50
N LEU A 441 -30.58 -15.37 10.58
CA LEU A 441 -31.89 -16.03 10.66
C LEU A 441 -32.92 -15.33 9.77
N LEU A 442 -32.92 -14.00 9.74
CA LEU A 442 -33.74 -13.20 8.83
C LEU A 442 -33.38 -13.47 7.37
N ASP A 443 -32.10 -13.43 7.02
CA ASP A 443 -31.62 -13.74 5.67
C ASP A 443 -31.93 -15.19 5.30
N LYS A 444 -31.77 -16.15 6.22
CA LYS A 444 -32.14 -17.56 5.99
C LYS A 444 -33.65 -17.76 5.84
N LEU A 445 -34.47 -16.94 6.51
CA LEU A 445 -35.93 -16.93 6.38
C LEU A 445 -36.35 -16.29 5.04
N ILE A 446 -35.73 -15.18 4.66
CA ILE A 446 -35.99 -14.41 3.43
C ILE A 446 -35.48 -15.15 2.20
N THR A 447 -34.37 -15.89 2.29
CA THR A 447 -33.82 -16.72 1.20
C THR A 447 -34.35 -18.16 1.22
N HIS A 448 -35.24 -18.50 2.16
CA HIS A 448 -35.83 -19.83 2.23
C HIS A 448 -36.66 -20.13 0.98
N ARG A 449 -36.37 -21.24 0.30
CA ARG A 449 -36.98 -21.61 -1.00
C ARG A 449 -38.50 -21.49 -1.07
N TYR A 450 -39.20 -21.74 0.04
CA TYR A 450 -40.67 -21.70 0.10
C TYR A 450 -41.25 -20.54 0.91
N LEU A 451 -40.49 -19.97 1.86
CA LEU A 451 -40.98 -18.89 2.75
C LEU A 451 -40.51 -17.51 2.30
N GLY A 452 -39.42 -17.44 1.54
CA GLY A 452 -38.86 -16.19 1.01
C GLY A 452 -39.80 -15.47 0.06
N PHE A 453 -40.42 -16.20 -0.89
CA PHE A 453 -41.35 -15.60 -1.86
C PHE A 453 -42.60 -14.97 -1.19
N PRO A 454 -43.31 -15.65 -0.28
CA PRO A 454 -44.43 -15.03 0.46
C PRO A 454 -44.02 -13.79 1.25
N ILE A 455 -42.88 -13.83 1.95
CA ILE A 455 -42.40 -12.71 2.77
C ILE A 455 -42.01 -11.52 1.89
N PHE A 456 -41.35 -11.76 0.76
CA PHE A 456 -40.99 -10.73 -0.19
C PHE A 456 -42.21 -10.03 -0.82
N ILE A 457 -43.22 -10.81 -1.22
CA ILE A 457 -44.49 -10.28 -1.75
C ILE A 457 -45.22 -9.46 -0.68
N LEU A 458 -45.24 -9.92 0.57
CA LEU A 458 -45.84 -9.20 1.68
C LEU A 458 -45.14 -7.85 1.94
N MET A 459 -43.80 -7.82 1.92
CA MET A 459 -43.05 -6.57 2.06
C MET A 459 -43.33 -5.60 0.91
N LEU A 460 -43.35 -6.08 -0.33
CA LEU A 460 -43.70 -5.27 -1.50
C LEU A 460 -45.12 -4.70 -1.39
N TYR A 461 -46.08 -5.52 -0.96
CA TYR A 461 -47.46 -5.09 -0.74
C TYR A 461 -47.57 -4.00 0.35
N LEU A 462 -46.88 -4.18 1.47
CA LEU A 462 -46.81 -3.20 2.55
C LEU A 462 -46.21 -1.88 2.07
N MET A 463 -45.10 -1.94 1.35
CA MET A 463 -44.43 -0.75 0.82
C MET A 463 -45.33 0.05 -0.13
N PHE A 464 -46.18 -0.65 -0.90
CA PHE A 464 -47.16 -0.05 -1.83
C PHE A 464 -48.42 0.49 -1.15
N GLN A 465 -48.73 0.04 0.07
CA GLN A 465 -49.82 0.58 0.90
C GLN A 465 -49.37 1.78 1.74
N THR A 466 -48.08 1.86 2.06
CA THR A 466 -47.48 2.95 2.85
C THR A 466 -46.94 4.10 2.02
N THR A 467 -46.91 3.96 0.69
CA THR A 467 -46.63 5.03 -0.28
C THR A 467 -47.93 5.37 -1.00
#